data_AF-A0A2D5XLS9-F1
#
_entry.id   AF-A0A2D5XLS9-F1
#
_cell.length_a   1.000
_cell.length_b   1.000
_cell.length_c   1.000
_cell.angle_alpha   90.00
_cell.angle_beta   90.00
_cell.angle_gamma   90.00
#
_symmetry.space_group_name_H-M   'P 1'
#
loop_
_entity.id
_entity.type
_entity.pdbx_description
1 polymer ?
#
loop_
_entity_poly.entity_id
_entity_poly.type
_entity_poly.pdbx_seq_one_letter_code
_entity_poly.pdbx_strand_id
1 'polypeptide(L)'
;MQEPYIREGFGTSAYHGLTLIHPIGLAAVVVAAVWLLLSHKSQAWLPVLLVACFVPTSQRVVVATLDFNLIRILLAVATFRILQRQEYRGLRFTHLDQAFLAWVLLSALIHVLRLGTVPGMISKLGSSYDALGLYAVARCWFRNIQDLMRLSRAAAIIACISVVGFAVERTTGKNMYAVFGGVPEITTVREGRLRCQGPFAHAILAGTFWVAFLPLVFARALSARGRKTLVAGVVSIIVIVVLCSSSTPLLGVIASAGFGVLWF
;
A
#
# COMPACT_ATOMS: atom_id res chain seq x y z
N MET A 1 25.73 -10.99 32.62
CA MET A 1 25.43 -10.52 31.26
C MET A 1 24.22 -11.31 30.78
N GLN A 2 23.06 -10.66 30.64
CA GLN A 2 21.85 -11.30 30.13
C GLN A 2 22.02 -11.50 28.63
N GLU A 3 21.80 -12.73 28.15
CA GLU A 3 21.82 -13.05 26.72
C GLU A 3 20.84 -12.16 25.95
N PRO A 4 21.18 -11.72 24.73
CA PRO A 4 20.23 -11.02 23.89
C PRO A 4 19.07 -11.97 23.55
N TYR A 5 17.90 -11.70 24.13
CA TYR A 5 16.62 -12.35 23.83
C TYR A 5 16.20 -12.00 22.39
N ILE A 6 16.86 -12.62 21.40
CA ILE A 6 16.28 -12.74 20.07
C ILE A 6 15.20 -13.81 20.22
N ARG A 7 13.92 -13.39 20.20
CA ARG A 7 12.81 -14.34 20.15
C ARG A 7 13.08 -15.33 19.02
N GLU A 8 12.98 -16.63 19.30
CA GLU A 8 12.84 -17.62 18.23
C GLU A 8 11.70 -17.14 17.31
N GLY A 9 12.00 -16.90 16.04
CA GLY A 9 11.06 -16.31 15.10
C GLY A 9 11.26 -14.82 14.76
N PHE A 10 12.23 -14.12 15.37
CA PHE A 10 12.49 -12.72 15.06
C PHE A 10 13.17 -12.58 13.68
N GLY A 11 12.36 -12.22 12.67
CA GLY A 11 12.82 -12.07 11.29
C GLY A 11 12.47 -13.24 10.37
N THR A 12 11.95 -14.35 10.89
CA THR A 12 11.30 -15.39 10.08
C THR A 12 9.81 -15.09 10.00
N SER A 13 9.27 -14.94 8.79
CA SER A 13 7.82 -15.04 8.61
C SER A 13 7.43 -16.46 8.99
N ALA A 14 6.48 -16.65 9.90
CA ALA A 14 5.90 -17.94 10.31
C ALA A 14 5.20 -18.72 9.17
N TYR A 15 5.45 -18.33 7.92
CA TYR A 15 4.75 -18.75 6.71
C TYR A 15 5.73 -18.92 5.54
N HIS A 16 6.96 -19.38 5.81
CA HIS A 16 7.93 -19.67 4.75
C HIS A 16 7.49 -20.93 3.98
N GLY A 17 7.23 -20.82 2.67
CA GLY A 17 6.88 -21.96 1.81
C GLY A 17 5.41 -22.41 1.85
N LEU A 18 4.52 -21.70 2.55
CA LEU A 18 3.09 -22.01 2.58
C LEU A 18 2.31 -21.07 1.65
N THR A 19 1.56 -21.64 0.71
CA THR A 19 0.57 -20.89 -0.05
C THR A 19 -0.63 -20.62 0.84
N LEU A 20 -0.78 -19.36 1.24
CA LEU A 20 -1.89 -18.88 2.04
C LEU A 20 -2.73 -17.96 1.19
N ILE A 21 -3.74 -18.55 0.56
CA ILE A 21 -4.68 -17.83 -0.27
C ILE A 21 -6.11 -18.16 0.13
N HIS A 22 -6.89 -17.11 0.36
CA HIS A 22 -8.31 -17.27 0.61
C HIS A 22 -9.05 -17.19 -0.74
N PRO A 23 -10.02 -18.09 -1.02
CA PRO A 23 -10.74 -18.10 -2.30
C PRO A 23 -11.37 -16.75 -2.66
N ILE A 24 -11.92 -16.05 -1.65
CA ILE A 24 -12.53 -14.73 -1.84
C ILE A 24 -11.48 -13.66 -2.21
N GLY A 25 -10.29 -13.71 -1.59
CA GLY A 25 -9.19 -12.80 -1.90
C GLY A 25 -8.68 -13.01 -3.32
N LEU A 26 -8.54 -14.27 -3.74
CA LEU A 26 -8.19 -14.63 -5.12
C LEU A 26 -9.25 -14.16 -6.11
N ALA A 27 -10.53 -14.42 -5.84
CA ALA A 27 -11.63 -13.97 -6.70
C ALA A 27 -11.65 -12.45 -6.87
N ALA A 28 -11.47 -11.70 -5.77
CA ALA A 28 -11.38 -10.24 -5.81
C ALA A 28 -10.22 -9.75 -6.71
N VAL A 29 -9.07 -10.41 -6.64
CA VAL A 29 -7.90 -10.09 -7.48
C VAL A 29 -8.14 -10.45 -8.94
N VAL A 30 -8.77 -11.58 -9.24
CA VAL A 30 -9.11 -11.96 -10.62
C VAL A 30 -10.09 -10.96 -11.22
N VAL A 31 -11.13 -10.58 -10.48
CA VAL A 31 -12.09 -9.54 -10.92
C VAL A 31 -11.37 -8.21 -11.13
N ALA A 32 -10.48 -7.81 -10.22
CA ALA A 32 -9.70 -6.59 -10.35
C ALA A 32 -8.73 -6.65 -11.55
N ALA A 33 -8.13 -7.81 -11.84
CA ALA A 33 -7.25 -8.01 -12.99
C ALA A 33 -8.00 -7.90 -14.31
N VAL A 34 -9.17 -8.55 -14.42
CA VAL A 34 -10.05 -8.45 -15.59
C VAL A 34 -10.50 -7.00 -15.77
N TRP A 35 -10.98 -6.34 -14.71
CA TRP A 35 -11.36 -4.94 -14.76
C TRP A 35 -10.19 -4.05 -15.17
N LEU A 36 -8.98 -4.31 -14.66
CA LEU A 36 -7.77 -3.60 -15.03
C LEU A 36 -7.44 -3.77 -16.52
N LEU A 37 -7.56 -4.96 -17.10
CA LEU A 37 -7.28 -5.21 -18.52
C LEU A 37 -8.31 -4.58 -19.47
N LEU A 38 -9.58 -4.52 -19.04
CA LEU A 38 -10.67 -3.97 -19.84
C LEU A 38 -10.81 -2.44 -19.72
N SER A 39 -10.42 -1.86 -18.58
CA SER A 39 -10.60 -0.44 -18.30
C SER A 39 -9.93 0.50 -19.29
N HIS A 40 -10.44 1.72 -19.40
CA HIS A 40 -9.72 2.81 -20.05
C HIS A 40 -8.54 3.27 -19.18
N LYS A 41 -7.48 3.79 -19.81
CA LYS A 41 -6.23 4.21 -19.12
C LYS A 41 -6.50 5.14 -17.92
N SER A 42 -7.47 6.04 -18.04
CA SER A 42 -7.86 7.00 -17.01
C SER A 42 -8.40 6.38 -15.71
N GLN A 43 -8.81 5.10 -15.75
CA GLN A 43 -9.40 4.37 -14.62
C GLN A 43 -8.60 3.13 -14.22
N ALA A 44 -7.56 2.75 -14.98
CA ALA A 44 -6.80 1.51 -14.77
C ALA A 44 -6.09 1.42 -13.39
N TRP A 45 -5.86 2.55 -12.74
CA TRP A 45 -5.29 2.63 -11.38
C TRP A 45 -6.29 2.31 -10.26
N LEU A 46 -7.60 2.45 -10.52
CA LEU A 46 -8.64 2.29 -9.51
C LEU A 46 -8.77 0.84 -8.99
N PRO A 47 -8.76 -0.21 -9.83
CA PRO A 47 -8.76 -1.59 -9.36
C PRO A 47 -7.58 -1.89 -8.42
N VAL A 48 -6.38 -1.38 -8.75
CA VAL A 48 -5.17 -1.57 -7.93
C VAL A 48 -5.34 -0.91 -6.56
N LEU A 49 -5.86 0.33 -6.53
CA LEU A 49 -6.09 1.06 -5.29
C LEU A 49 -7.13 0.36 -4.41
N LEU A 50 -8.22 -0.14 -5.00
CA LEU A 50 -9.27 -0.86 -4.26
C LEU A 50 -8.74 -2.15 -3.64
N VAL A 51 -7.96 -2.94 -4.40
CA VAL A 51 -7.35 -4.15 -3.84
C VAL A 51 -6.38 -3.81 -2.73
N ALA A 52 -5.55 -2.78 -2.88
CA ALA A 52 -4.66 -2.32 -1.82
C ALA A 52 -5.38 -1.86 -0.55
N CYS A 53 -6.59 -1.30 -0.67
CA CYS A 53 -7.37 -0.79 0.45
C CYS A 53 -8.31 -1.79 1.11
N PHE A 54 -8.70 -2.88 0.44
CA PHE A 54 -9.74 -3.80 0.93
C PHE A 54 -9.31 -5.26 0.99
N VAL A 55 -8.26 -5.67 0.28
CA VAL A 55 -7.79 -7.06 0.25
C VAL A 55 -6.53 -7.19 1.09
N PRO A 56 -6.49 -8.15 2.05
CA PRO A 56 -5.31 -8.39 2.87
C PRO A 56 -4.02 -8.67 2.07
N THR A 57 -2.98 -7.88 2.32
CA THR A 57 -1.73 -7.93 1.54
C THR A 57 -0.79 -9.08 1.90
N SER A 58 -1.08 -9.76 3.01
CA SER A 58 -0.32 -10.88 3.57
C SER A 58 -0.62 -12.23 2.90
N GLN A 59 -1.63 -12.28 2.03
CA GLN A 59 -1.93 -13.46 1.21
C GLN A 59 -0.87 -13.60 0.11
N ARG A 60 -0.35 -14.82 -0.03
CA ARG A 60 0.76 -15.13 -0.93
C ARG A 60 0.58 -16.49 -1.59
N VAL A 61 0.98 -16.55 -2.86
CA VAL A 61 1.12 -17.78 -3.65
C VAL A 61 2.60 -18.05 -3.80
N VAL A 62 3.06 -19.22 -3.36
CA VAL A 62 4.48 -19.60 -3.49
C VAL A 62 4.63 -20.50 -4.70
N VAL A 63 5.42 -20.06 -5.69
CA VAL A 63 5.76 -20.87 -6.88
C VAL A 63 7.27 -21.01 -6.93
N ALA A 64 7.79 -22.24 -6.84
CA ALA A 64 9.22 -22.52 -6.95
C ALA A 64 10.10 -21.58 -6.08
N THR A 65 9.77 -21.44 -4.79
CA THR A 65 10.40 -20.53 -3.80
C THR A 65 10.16 -19.04 -3.96
N LEU A 66 9.50 -18.60 -5.04
CA LEU A 66 9.10 -17.21 -5.23
C LEU A 66 7.74 -16.94 -4.57
N ASP A 67 7.72 -16.02 -3.61
CA ASP A 67 6.48 -15.54 -3.01
C ASP A 67 5.82 -14.50 -3.92
N PHE A 68 4.57 -14.73 -4.32
CA PHE A 68 3.75 -13.77 -5.05
C PHE A 68 2.59 -13.32 -4.16
N ASN A 69 2.71 -12.12 -3.59
CA ASN A 69 1.57 -11.49 -2.94
C ASN A 69 0.53 -11.04 -3.98
N LEU A 70 -0.71 -10.85 -3.53
CA LEU A 70 -1.82 -10.49 -4.42
C LEU A 70 -1.61 -9.18 -5.18
N ILE A 71 -0.96 -8.19 -4.56
CA ILE A 71 -0.61 -6.92 -5.20
C ILE A 71 0.44 -7.12 -6.30
N ARG A 72 1.42 -8.00 -6.10
CA ARG A 72 2.46 -8.34 -7.07
C ARG A 72 1.88 -9.01 -8.30
N ILE A 73 0.87 -9.86 -8.12
CA ILE A 73 0.13 -10.45 -9.25
C ILE A 73 -0.57 -9.34 -10.06
N LEU A 74 -1.29 -8.43 -9.40
CA LEU A 74 -1.90 -7.28 -10.10
C LEU A 74 -0.88 -6.38 -10.75
N LEU A 75 0.29 -6.21 -10.13
CA LEU A 75 1.37 -5.41 -10.67
C LEU A 75 1.95 -6.03 -11.95
N ALA A 76 2.08 -7.36 -11.98
CA ALA A 76 2.46 -8.09 -13.19
C ALA A 76 1.41 -7.91 -14.30
N VAL A 77 0.11 -8.01 -13.98
CA VAL A 77 -0.98 -7.75 -14.94
C VAL A 77 -0.97 -6.31 -15.43
N ALA A 78 -0.74 -5.33 -14.54
CA ALA A 78 -0.63 -3.92 -14.89
C ALA A 78 0.56 -3.66 -15.83
N THR A 79 1.71 -4.27 -15.53
CA THR A 79 2.92 -4.17 -16.37
C THR A 79 2.67 -4.78 -17.75
N PHE A 80 2.06 -5.97 -17.81
CA PHE A 80 1.67 -6.62 -19.06
C PHE A 80 0.75 -5.73 -19.90
N ARG A 81 -0.29 -5.14 -19.28
CA ARG A 81 -1.19 -4.20 -19.95
C ARG A 81 -0.45 -3.00 -20.54
N ILE A 82 0.46 -2.39 -19.77
CA ILE A 82 1.22 -1.22 -20.20
C ILE A 82 2.08 -1.55 -21.42
N LEU A 83 2.70 -2.73 -21.45
CA LEU A 83 3.48 -3.21 -22.58
C LEU A 83 2.58 -3.47 -23.80
N GLN A 84 1.49 -4.21 -23.61
CA GLN A 84 0.54 -4.55 -24.69
C GLN A 84 -0.09 -3.32 -25.33
N ARG A 85 -0.54 -2.35 -24.51
CA ARG A 85 -1.18 -1.11 -24.97
C ARG A 85 -0.19 0.02 -25.27
N GLN A 86 1.11 -0.26 -25.14
CA GLN A 86 2.20 0.71 -25.35
C GLN A 86 2.03 2.01 -24.55
N GLU A 87 1.44 1.91 -23.35
CA GLU A 87 1.15 3.05 -22.47
C GLU A 87 2.42 3.70 -21.90
N TYR A 88 3.60 3.10 -22.12
CA TYR A 88 4.90 3.65 -21.80
C TYR A 88 5.38 4.72 -22.80
N ARG A 89 4.79 4.77 -24.02
CA ARG A 89 5.20 5.74 -25.05
C ARG A 89 4.99 7.18 -24.58
N GLY A 90 6.01 8.02 -24.76
CA GLY A 90 6.02 9.41 -24.31
C GLY A 90 6.51 9.63 -22.88
N LEU A 91 6.92 8.58 -22.16
CA LEU A 91 7.69 8.75 -20.94
C LEU A 91 9.09 9.24 -21.26
N ARG A 92 9.46 10.38 -20.68
CA ARG A 92 10.85 10.86 -20.67
C ARG A 92 11.48 10.46 -19.37
N PHE A 93 12.71 9.96 -19.45
CA PHE A 93 13.49 9.60 -18.28
C PHE A 93 13.95 10.89 -17.58
N THR A 94 13.60 11.02 -16.31
CA THR A 94 13.90 12.20 -15.49
C THR A 94 14.97 11.88 -14.45
N HIS A 95 15.59 12.91 -13.86
CA HIS A 95 16.54 12.72 -12.76
C HIS A 95 15.90 12.04 -11.53
N LEU A 96 14.59 12.19 -11.33
CA LEU A 96 13.87 11.46 -10.28
C LEU A 96 13.83 9.96 -10.58
N ASP A 97 13.62 9.58 -11.85
CA ASP A 97 13.65 8.17 -12.28
C ASP A 97 15.06 7.57 -12.04
N GLN A 98 16.12 8.34 -12.33
CA GLN A 98 17.51 7.96 -12.03
C GLN A 98 17.77 7.78 -10.54
N ALA A 99 17.38 8.76 -9.73
CA ALA A 99 17.56 8.71 -8.28
C ALA A 99 16.79 7.55 -7.64
N PHE A 100 15.56 7.29 -8.11
CA PHE A 100 14.75 6.17 -7.64
C PHE A 100 15.37 4.82 -8.00
N LEU A 101 15.86 4.66 -9.24
CA LEU A 101 16.57 3.46 -9.67
C LEU A 101 17.86 3.25 -8.87
N ALA A 102 18.66 4.30 -8.69
CA ALA A 102 19.87 4.24 -7.88
C ALA A 102 19.56 3.82 -6.44
N TRP A 103 18.50 4.37 -5.84
CA TRP A 103 18.05 4.00 -4.50
C TRP A 103 17.64 2.52 -4.42
N VAL A 104 16.87 2.00 -5.38
CA VAL A 104 16.48 0.57 -5.39
C VAL A 104 17.70 -0.34 -5.56
N LEU A 105 18.60 -0.01 -6.50
CA LEU A 105 19.80 -0.81 -6.76
C LEU A 105 20.74 -0.82 -5.56
N LEU A 106 21.00 0.36 -4.96
CA LEU A 106 21.83 0.47 -3.77
C LEU A 106 21.20 -0.27 -2.58
N SER A 107 19.88 -0.13 -2.40
CA SER A 107 19.15 -0.86 -1.35
C SER A 107 19.20 -2.37 -1.53
N ALA A 108 19.13 -2.86 -2.77
CA ALA A 108 19.27 -4.28 -3.09
C ALA A 108 20.68 -4.78 -2.80
N LEU A 109 21.70 -4.03 -3.24
CA LEU A 109 23.11 -4.35 -3.01
C LEU A 109 23.43 -4.43 -1.52
N ILE A 110 23.09 -3.40 -0.74
CA ILE A 110 23.33 -3.37 0.71
C ILE A 110 22.64 -4.55 1.40
N HIS A 111 21.42 -4.88 0.98
CA HIS A 111 20.68 -5.98 1.58
C HIS A 111 21.32 -7.35 1.30
N VAL A 112 21.76 -7.60 0.07
CA VAL A 112 22.45 -8.84 -0.32
C VAL A 112 23.78 -8.96 0.44
N LEU A 113 24.55 -7.88 0.53
CA LEU A 113 25.81 -7.85 1.29
C LEU A 113 25.59 -8.09 2.79
N ARG A 114 24.48 -7.57 3.36
CA ARG A 114 24.19 -7.70 4.79
C ARG A 114 23.68 -9.10 5.17
N LEU A 115 22.81 -9.71 4.37
CA LEU A 115 22.21 -11.00 4.72
C LEU A 115 23.05 -12.19 4.24
N GLY A 116 23.73 -12.08 3.09
CA GLY A 116 24.54 -13.17 2.52
C GLY A 116 23.80 -14.46 2.20
N THR A 117 22.46 -14.48 2.21
CA THR A 117 21.64 -15.69 2.05
C THR A 117 20.79 -15.64 0.78
N VAL A 118 20.64 -16.79 0.10
CA VAL A 118 19.83 -16.92 -1.12
C VAL A 118 18.34 -16.58 -0.88
N PRO A 119 17.67 -17.04 0.19
CA PRO A 119 16.29 -16.62 0.48
C PRO A 119 16.14 -15.12 0.73
N GLY A 120 17.12 -14.49 1.41
CA GLY A 120 17.14 -13.05 1.61
C GLY A 120 17.24 -12.28 0.30
N MET A 121 18.08 -12.76 -0.63
CA MET A 121 18.19 -12.21 -1.98
C MET A 121 16.87 -12.33 -2.75
N ILE A 122 16.21 -13.49 -2.75
CA ILE A 122 14.92 -13.71 -3.42
C ILE A 122 13.85 -12.75 -2.88
N SER A 123 13.73 -12.65 -1.55
CA SER A 123 12.78 -11.75 -0.90
C SER A 123 13.06 -10.28 -1.28
N LYS A 124 14.34 -9.90 -1.31
CA LYS A 124 14.74 -8.55 -1.71
C LYS A 124 14.40 -8.24 -3.16
N LEU A 125 14.69 -9.15 -4.09
CA LEU A 125 14.33 -9.02 -5.50
C LEU A 125 12.82 -8.81 -5.67
N GLY A 126 12.00 -9.57 -4.94
CA GLY A 126 10.56 -9.37 -4.90
C GLY A 126 10.17 -7.96 -4.45
N SER A 127 10.75 -7.46 -3.35
CA SER A 127 10.47 -6.09 -2.88
C SER A 127 10.95 -5.00 -3.85
N SER A 128 12.07 -5.23 -4.55
CA SER A 128 12.58 -4.32 -5.57
C SER A 128 11.67 -4.30 -6.80
N TYR A 129 11.12 -5.47 -7.19
CA TYR A 129 10.10 -5.56 -8.23
C TYR A 129 8.84 -4.77 -7.84
N ASP A 130 8.34 -4.94 -6.62
CA ASP A 130 7.16 -4.21 -6.15
C ASP A 130 7.40 -2.69 -6.18
N ALA A 131 8.57 -2.23 -5.73
CA ALA A 131 8.94 -0.82 -5.74
C ALA A 131 9.07 -0.24 -7.15
N LEU A 132 9.85 -0.89 -8.03
CA LEU A 132 10.08 -0.43 -9.41
C LEU A 132 8.84 -0.53 -10.26
N GLY A 133 8.13 -1.64 -10.17
CA GLY A 133 6.91 -1.87 -10.93
C GLY A 133 5.84 -0.85 -10.56
N LEU A 134 5.57 -0.65 -9.26
CA LEU A 134 4.54 0.30 -8.84
C LEU A 134 4.90 1.73 -9.24
N TYR A 135 6.18 2.09 -9.12
CA TYR A 135 6.69 3.39 -9.59
C TYR A 135 6.51 3.57 -11.11
N ALA A 136 6.92 2.59 -11.92
CA ALA A 136 6.80 2.66 -13.38
C ALA A 136 5.34 2.70 -13.83
N VAL A 137 4.47 1.88 -13.23
CA VAL A 137 3.02 1.88 -13.47
C VAL A 137 2.40 3.23 -13.12
N ALA A 138 2.74 3.78 -11.95
CA ALA A 138 2.27 5.10 -11.53
C ALA A 138 2.72 6.19 -12.52
N ARG A 139 3.97 6.19 -12.99
CA ARG A 139 4.48 7.13 -14.00
C ARG A 139 3.74 7.00 -15.34
N CYS A 140 3.35 5.79 -15.73
CA CYS A 140 2.58 5.58 -16.97
C CYS A 140 1.16 6.13 -16.89
N TRP A 141 0.50 5.99 -15.73
CA TRP A 141 -0.90 6.33 -15.52
C TRP A 141 -1.15 7.75 -15.04
N PHE A 142 -0.30 8.29 -14.16
CA PHE A 142 -0.42 9.65 -13.64
C PHE A 142 0.48 10.60 -14.44
N ARG A 143 -0.03 11.04 -15.60
CA ARG A 143 0.70 11.97 -16.47
C ARG A 143 0.26 13.41 -16.32
N ASN A 144 -1.00 13.63 -15.94
CA ASN A 144 -1.57 14.96 -15.88
C ASN A 144 -2.12 15.28 -14.50
N ILE A 145 -2.26 16.58 -14.22
CA ILE A 145 -2.89 17.05 -12.98
C ILE A 145 -4.32 16.53 -12.83
N GLN A 146 -5.05 16.33 -13.93
CA GLN A 146 -6.41 15.79 -13.91
C GLN A 146 -6.44 14.35 -13.35
N ASP A 147 -5.41 13.54 -13.62
CA ASP A 147 -5.33 12.18 -13.10
C ASP A 147 -5.13 12.20 -11.58
N LEU A 148 -4.30 13.13 -11.09
CA LEU A 148 -4.09 13.39 -9.66
C LEU A 148 -5.36 13.93 -8.97
N MET A 149 -6.13 14.77 -9.67
CA MET A 149 -7.45 15.25 -9.23
C MET A 149 -8.51 14.15 -9.14
N ARG A 150 -8.44 13.12 -9.99
CA ARG A 150 -9.30 11.93 -9.88
C ARG A 150 -8.83 11.02 -8.74
N LEU A 151 -7.51 10.82 -8.60
CA LEU A 151 -6.92 10.03 -7.52
C LEU A 151 -7.31 10.55 -6.15
N SER A 152 -7.15 11.85 -5.92
CA SER A 152 -7.53 12.51 -4.66
C SER A 152 -9.01 12.33 -4.30
N ARG A 153 -9.92 12.47 -5.28
CA ARG A 153 -11.36 12.25 -5.04
C ARG A 153 -11.65 10.79 -4.73
N ALA A 154 -11.05 9.84 -5.45
CA ALA A 154 -11.24 8.42 -5.16
C ALA A 154 -10.63 8.04 -3.81
N ALA A 155 -9.42 8.49 -3.49
CA ALA A 155 -8.79 8.27 -2.19
C ALA A 155 -9.65 8.81 -1.04
N ALA A 156 -10.25 9.99 -1.20
CA ALA A 156 -11.18 10.54 -0.21
C ALA A 156 -12.42 9.64 0.01
N ILE A 157 -13.03 9.15 -1.07
CA ILE A 157 -14.19 8.25 -0.99
C ILE A 157 -13.80 6.92 -0.35
N ILE A 158 -12.70 6.31 -0.79
CA ILE A 158 -12.22 5.03 -0.28
C ILE A 158 -11.81 5.18 1.20
N ALA A 159 -11.23 6.31 1.61
CA ALA A 159 -10.94 6.59 3.02
C ALA A 159 -12.23 6.65 3.85
N CYS A 160 -13.28 7.30 3.37
CA CYS A 160 -14.58 7.36 4.05
C CYS A 160 -15.21 5.98 4.23
N ILE A 161 -15.01 5.06 3.29
CA ILE A 161 -15.48 3.68 3.41
C ILE A 161 -14.57 2.90 4.38
N SER A 162 -13.25 3.05 4.23
CA SER A 162 -12.26 2.30 5.00
C SER A 162 -12.30 2.65 6.48
N VAL A 163 -12.54 3.92 6.85
CA VAL A 163 -12.57 4.35 8.25
C VAL A 163 -13.65 3.63 9.06
N VAL A 164 -14.76 3.20 8.43
CA VAL A 164 -15.79 2.38 9.08
C VAL A 164 -15.18 1.07 9.58
N GLY A 165 -14.38 0.40 8.75
CA GLY A 165 -13.70 -0.84 9.12
C GLY A 165 -12.73 -0.66 10.30
N PHE A 166 -11.95 0.42 10.29
CA PHE A 166 -11.05 0.75 11.39
C PHE A 166 -11.79 1.14 12.68
N ALA A 167 -12.92 1.84 12.59
CA ALA A 167 -13.73 2.22 13.75
C ALA A 167 -14.39 0.99 14.40
N VAL A 168 -14.91 0.07 13.61
CA VAL A 168 -15.43 -1.22 14.10
C VAL A 168 -14.31 -2.05 14.72
N GLU A 169 -13.13 -2.10 14.09
CA GLU A 169 -11.96 -2.79 14.66
C GLU A 169 -11.57 -2.19 16.02
N ARG A 170 -11.61 -0.86 16.15
CA ARG A 170 -11.31 -0.17 17.41
C ARG A 170 -12.29 -0.48 18.53
N THR A 171 -13.57 -0.58 18.21
CA THR A 171 -14.64 -0.78 19.20
C THR A 171 -14.78 -2.23 19.62
N THR A 172 -14.59 -3.16 18.69
CA THR A 172 -14.76 -4.60 18.94
C THR A 172 -13.47 -5.31 19.35
N GLY A 173 -12.30 -4.73 19.04
CA GLY A 173 -11.01 -5.42 19.14
C GLY A 173 -10.85 -6.55 18.12
N LYS A 174 -11.75 -6.65 17.14
CA LYS A 174 -11.76 -7.68 16.10
C LYS A 174 -11.64 -7.04 14.72
N ASN A 175 -10.75 -7.58 13.90
CA ASN A 175 -10.52 -7.11 12.54
C ASN A 175 -11.51 -7.78 11.57
N MET A 176 -12.46 -7.00 11.04
CA MET A 176 -13.45 -7.49 10.08
C MET A 176 -12.83 -8.04 8.78
N TYR A 177 -11.62 -7.60 8.42
CA TYR A 177 -10.93 -8.06 7.23
C TYR A 177 -10.33 -9.46 7.39
N ALA A 178 -10.33 -10.02 8.61
CA ALA A 178 -9.90 -11.40 8.85
C ALA A 178 -10.77 -12.43 8.13
N VAL A 179 -12.02 -12.08 7.76
CA VAL A 179 -12.89 -12.91 6.91
C VAL A 179 -12.25 -13.19 5.55
N PHE A 180 -11.44 -12.27 5.04
CA PHE A 180 -10.72 -12.48 3.79
C PHE A 180 -9.45 -13.31 3.97
N GLY A 181 -9.02 -13.61 5.20
CA GLY A 181 -7.76 -14.28 5.50
C GLY A 181 -6.53 -13.38 5.35
N GLY A 182 -5.41 -13.78 5.96
CA GLY A 182 -4.13 -13.07 5.89
C GLY A 182 -3.91 -12.02 6.98
N VAL A 183 -4.94 -11.41 7.55
CA VAL A 183 -4.80 -10.52 8.73
C VAL A 183 -5.32 -11.20 10.00
N PRO A 184 -4.78 -10.87 11.19
CA PRO A 184 -5.23 -11.47 12.45
C PRO A 184 -6.66 -11.05 12.78
N GLU A 185 -7.48 -12.00 13.26
CA GLU A 185 -8.85 -11.73 13.71
C GLU A 185 -8.87 -10.83 14.95
N ILE A 186 -7.94 -11.05 15.89
CA ILE A 186 -7.82 -10.24 17.10
C ILE A 186 -6.82 -9.12 16.85
N THR A 187 -7.27 -7.88 17.07
CA THR A 187 -6.43 -6.69 16.90
C THR A 187 -5.29 -6.67 17.91
N THR A 188 -4.08 -6.41 17.43
CA THR A 188 -2.89 -6.37 18.29
C THR A 188 -2.95 -5.20 19.28
N VAL A 189 -2.58 -5.47 20.53
CA VAL A 189 -2.42 -4.45 21.58
C VAL A 189 -0.93 -4.20 21.81
N ARG A 190 -0.54 -2.93 21.83
CA ARG A 190 0.81 -2.52 22.21
C ARG A 190 0.73 -1.31 23.13
N GLU A 191 1.49 -1.33 24.21
CA GLU A 191 1.52 -0.24 25.21
C GLU A 191 0.10 0.12 25.70
N GLY A 192 -0.74 -0.90 25.93
CA GLY A 192 -2.12 -0.73 26.39
C GLY A 192 -3.10 -0.16 25.36
N ARG A 193 -2.67 0.07 24.11
CA ARG A 193 -3.52 0.62 23.04
C ARG A 193 -3.76 -0.40 21.93
N LEU A 194 -5.01 -0.47 21.47
CA LEU A 194 -5.38 -1.21 20.25
C LEU A 194 -4.75 -0.55 19.03
N ARG A 195 -4.05 -1.35 18.22
CA ARG A 195 -3.44 -0.92 16.96
C ARG A 195 -4.25 -1.46 15.78
N CYS A 196 -5.28 -0.72 15.39
CA CYS A 196 -6.11 -1.09 14.26
C CYS A 196 -5.28 -1.11 12.98
N GLN A 197 -5.42 -2.16 12.18
CA GLN A 197 -4.65 -2.32 10.94
C GLN A 197 -5.50 -2.53 9.70
N GLY A 198 -6.81 -2.79 9.83
CA GLY A 198 -7.68 -3.11 8.71
C GLY A 198 -7.10 -4.25 7.84
N PRO A 199 -7.13 -4.14 6.50
CA PRO A 199 -6.56 -5.17 5.62
C PRO A 199 -5.04 -5.12 5.49
N PHE A 200 -4.36 -4.15 6.12
CA PHE A 200 -2.91 -4.03 5.98
C PHE A 200 -2.20 -5.05 6.88
N ALA A 201 -0.97 -5.42 6.50
CA ALA A 201 -0.16 -6.38 7.25
C ALA A 201 0.09 -5.96 8.72
N HIS A 202 0.20 -4.66 8.99
CA HIS A 202 0.33 -4.10 10.33
C HIS A 202 -0.11 -2.64 10.39
N ALA A 203 -0.44 -2.15 11.59
CA ALA A 203 -0.97 -0.79 11.80
C ALA A 203 -0.04 0.35 11.32
N ILE A 204 1.28 0.17 11.39
CA ILE A 204 2.21 1.18 10.87
C ILE A 204 2.01 1.38 9.36
N LEU A 205 1.89 0.29 8.58
CA LEU A 205 1.72 0.33 7.14
C LEU A 205 0.35 0.93 6.77
N ALA A 206 -0.70 0.56 7.51
CA ALA A 206 -2.02 1.15 7.35
C ALA A 206 -1.96 2.68 7.49
N GLY A 207 -1.39 3.16 8.60
CA GLY A 207 -1.31 4.59 8.87
C GLY A 207 -0.43 5.33 7.85
N THR A 208 0.73 4.79 7.48
CA THR A 208 1.61 5.45 6.50
C THR A 208 1.02 5.46 5.10
N PHE A 209 0.30 4.42 4.71
CA PHE A 209 -0.43 4.37 3.44
C PHE A 209 -1.47 5.49 3.36
N TRP A 210 -2.33 5.63 4.38
CA TRP A 210 -3.38 6.65 4.37
C TRP A 210 -2.82 8.06 4.49
N VAL A 211 -1.79 8.27 5.32
CA VAL A 211 -1.18 9.60 5.47
C VAL A 211 -0.49 10.07 4.20
N ALA A 212 0.01 9.16 3.35
CA ALA A 212 0.61 9.52 2.07
C ALA A 212 -0.37 10.22 1.10
N PHE A 213 -1.67 9.95 1.22
CA PHE A 213 -2.71 10.64 0.45
C PHE A 213 -3.13 11.99 1.07
N LEU A 214 -2.80 12.24 2.34
CA LEU A 214 -3.29 13.40 3.09
C LEU A 214 -2.94 14.75 2.43
N PRO A 215 -1.67 15.04 2.03
CA PRO A 215 -1.34 16.33 1.42
C PRO A 215 -2.17 16.59 0.17
N LEU A 216 -2.33 15.55 -0.66
CA LEU A 216 -3.03 15.65 -1.92
C LEU A 216 -4.53 15.89 -1.74
N VAL A 217 -5.17 15.12 -0.86
CA VAL A 217 -6.61 15.26 -0.58
C VAL A 217 -6.89 16.60 0.12
N PHE A 218 -6.02 17.00 1.05
CA PHE A 218 -6.12 18.27 1.77
C PHE A 218 -5.97 19.48 0.84
N ALA A 219 -4.91 19.54 0.03
CA ALA A 219 -4.70 20.64 -0.92
C ALA A 219 -5.87 20.79 -1.90
N ARG A 220 -6.47 19.67 -2.34
CA ARG A 220 -7.67 19.70 -3.18
C ARG A 220 -8.92 20.14 -2.40
N ALA A 221 -9.06 19.80 -1.13
CA ALA A 221 -10.17 20.24 -0.30
C ALA A 221 -10.19 21.77 -0.11
N LEU A 222 -9.01 22.42 -0.11
CA LEU A 222 -8.88 23.88 -0.02
C LEU A 222 -9.32 24.59 -1.31
N SER A 223 -9.03 24.01 -2.47
CA SER A 223 -9.19 24.67 -3.78
C SER A 223 -10.45 24.27 -4.56
N ALA A 224 -11.09 23.12 -4.26
CA ALA A 224 -12.17 22.59 -5.08
C ALA A 224 -13.57 23.14 -4.74
N ARG A 225 -14.36 23.47 -5.77
CA ARG A 225 -15.81 23.70 -5.66
C ARG A 225 -16.49 22.37 -5.33
N GLY A 226 -17.32 22.32 -4.28
CA GLY A 226 -17.94 21.06 -3.82
C GLY A 226 -17.06 20.20 -2.90
N ARG A 227 -16.22 20.83 -2.06
CA ARG A 227 -15.23 20.20 -1.16
C ARG A 227 -15.74 19.21 -0.10
N LYS A 228 -17.06 19.00 0.05
CA LYS A 228 -17.64 18.19 1.15
C LYS A 228 -17.05 16.78 1.21
N THR A 229 -16.98 16.07 0.08
CA THR A 229 -16.40 14.73 0.00
C THR A 229 -14.90 14.71 0.33
N LEU A 230 -14.17 15.76 -0.07
CA LEU A 230 -12.73 15.86 0.19
C LEU A 230 -12.44 16.14 1.66
N VAL A 231 -13.22 17.03 2.28
CA VAL A 231 -13.13 17.30 3.73
C VAL A 231 -13.45 16.03 4.53
N ALA A 232 -14.51 15.31 4.17
CA ALA A 232 -14.82 14.02 4.79
C ALA A 232 -13.67 13.01 4.61
N GLY A 233 -13.02 12.99 3.44
CA GLY A 233 -11.83 12.19 3.19
C GLY A 233 -10.64 12.56 4.07
N VAL A 234 -10.34 13.86 4.22
CA VAL A 234 -9.27 14.34 5.13
C VAL A 234 -9.53 13.88 6.57
N VAL A 235 -10.76 14.10 7.06
CA VAL A 235 -11.14 13.66 8.41
C VAL A 235 -11.00 12.14 8.55
N SER A 236 -11.47 11.38 7.57
CA SER A 236 -11.36 9.92 7.57
C SER A 236 -9.91 9.44 7.61
N ILE A 237 -9.01 10.04 6.83
CA ILE A 237 -7.58 9.73 6.85
C ILE A 237 -6.97 10.00 8.23
N ILE A 238 -7.26 11.18 8.82
CA ILE A 238 -6.75 11.54 10.15
C ILE A 238 -7.25 10.54 11.20
N VAL A 239 -8.55 10.20 11.17
CA VAL A 239 -9.13 9.20 12.09
C VAL A 239 -8.43 7.85 11.92
N ILE A 240 -8.25 7.36 10.70
CA ILE A 240 -7.54 6.08 10.46
C ILE A 240 -6.11 6.13 11.06
N VAL A 241 -5.37 7.21 10.82
CA VAL A 241 -4.00 7.39 11.36
C VAL A 241 -3.99 7.35 12.89
N VAL A 242 -4.96 8.01 13.55
CA VAL A 242 -5.10 7.98 15.01
C VAL A 242 -5.43 6.57 15.50
N LEU A 243 -6.35 5.88 14.84
CA LEU A 243 -6.76 4.52 15.20
C LEU A 243 -5.61 3.50 15.07
N CYS A 244 -4.68 3.72 14.14
CA CYS A 244 -3.47 2.90 14.00
C CYS A 244 -2.52 2.99 15.21
N SER A 245 -2.65 4.00 16.08
CA SER A 245 -1.83 4.19 17.29
C SER A 245 -0.32 4.01 17.03
N SER A 246 0.20 4.73 16.04
CA SER A 246 1.61 4.69 15.64
C SER A 246 2.19 6.09 15.49
N SER A 247 3.43 6.30 15.95
CA SER A 247 4.11 7.59 15.85
C SER A 247 4.56 7.92 14.42
N THR A 248 4.89 6.91 13.61
CA THR A 248 5.37 7.15 12.23
C THR A 248 4.32 7.83 11.35
N PRO A 249 3.06 7.37 11.29
CA PRO A 249 1.99 8.08 10.57
C PRO A 249 1.70 9.47 11.14
N LEU A 250 1.78 9.66 12.47
CA LEU A 250 1.54 10.96 13.10
C LEU A 250 2.59 12.00 12.67
N LEU A 251 3.87 11.61 12.60
CA LEU A 251 4.92 12.46 12.02
C LEU A 251 4.61 12.79 10.54
N GLY A 252 4.04 11.85 9.79
CA GLY A 252 3.55 12.08 8.44
C GLY A 252 2.44 13.14 8.35
N VAL A 253 1.52 13.18 9.33
CA VAL A 253 0.50 14.24 9.41
C VAL A 253 1.15 15.60 9.63
N ILE A 254 2.10 15.68 10.56
CA ILE A 254 2.84 16.92 10.86
C ILE A 254 3.60 17.40 9.62
N ALA A 255 4.31 16.50 8.94
CA ALA A 255 5.02 16.82 7.70
C ALA A 255 4.06 17.29 6.60
N SER A 256 2.88 16.66 6.48
CA SER A 256 1.84 17.04 5.52
C SER A 256 1.31 18.45 5.80
N ALA A 257 1.07 18.78 7.07
CA ALA A 257 0.64 20.11 7.49
C ALA A 257 1.73 21.17 7.24
N GLY A 258 2.99 20.86 7.59
CA GLY A 258 4.13 21.75 7.35
C GLY A 258 4.35 22.05 5.86
N PHE A 259 4.25 21.03 5.00
CA PHE A 259 4.33 21.23 3.55
C PHE A 259 3.16 22.08 3.02
N GLY A 260 1.95 21.88 3.55
CA GLY A 260 0.79 22.69 3.21
C GLY A 260 0.95 24.17 3.59
N VAL A 261 1.63 24.48 4.69
CA VAL A 261 1.90 25.87 5.11
C VAL A 261 3.02 26.52 4.32
N LEU A 262 3.99 25.75 3.81
CA LEU A 262 5.12 26.27 3.04
C LEU A 262 4.81 26.49 1.56
N TRP A 263 3.80 25.80 1.02
CA TRP A 263 3.45 25.82 -0.40
C TRP A 263 2.29 26.78 -0.74
N PHE A 264 1.52 27.21 0.25
CA PHE A 264 0.49 28.25 0.15
C PHE A 264 0.94 29.52 0.85
#